data_AF-A0A9X3N018-F1
#
_entry.id   AF-A0A9X3N018-F1
#
_cell.length_a   1.000
_cell.length_b   1.000
_cell.length_c   1.000
_cell.angle_alpha   90.00
_cell.angle_beta   90.00
_cell.angle_gamma   90.00
#
_symmetry.space_group_name_H-M   'P 1'
#
loop_
_entity.id
_entity.type
_entity.pdbx_description
1 polymer ?
#
loop_
_entity_poly.entity_id
_entity_poly.type
_entity_poly.pdbx_seq_one_letter_code
_entity_poly.pdbx_strand_id
1 'polypeptide(L)'
;MRRSWVIAVCAAGLVAPGSALAAGGPVPPVQGGQGISTTGSPVSYVAVAAGGNTRIERREGGTVQRGRVLDGHYGVPGAAYDGSTTGLSADGRTLVLARITRTYPPKSTRLLVLDTQTLAVRNRINLPGFLAVDAISPGGATLYVLRYRNANLVHYDVLALDVPSGQLRGKPIMDPREPDEKMGGIPLARTMSADGRWAYTLYTGEENFVHALDTETAQARCIDLPAGDFSSAGLRLDGNRLHVGAAATIDLQTFALATAPGVATPTPTPTPRATPTPAPAKDDGGVTWPAIALGVAVLGGLGLLARRLRAHPAAEPLEVEISHHVDADRTREKATH
;
A
#
# COMPACT_ATOMS: atom_id res chain seq x y z
N MET A 1 56.07 16.72 -26.93
CA MET A 1 55.10 17.82 -26.72
C MET A 1 53.73 17.16 -26.55
N ARG A 2 53.28 16.94 -25.31
CA ARG A 2 52.34 17.79 -24.57
C ARG A 2 50.93 17.85 -25.21
N ARG A 3 49.96 17.30 -24.46
CA ARG A 3 48.55 17.70 -24.29
C ARG A 3 47.46 16.75 -24.83
N SER A 4 47.08 15.82 -23.96
CA SER A 4 45.83 15.88 -23.17
C SER A 4 44.43 15.92 -23.79
N TRP A 5 43.64 14.87 -23.45
CA TRP A 5 42.19 14.82 -23.10
C TRP A 5 41.20 14.95 -24.28
N VAL A 6 40.08 14.22 -24.39
CA VAL A 6 39.03 13.88 -23.41
C VAL A 6 38.34 12.57 -23.83
N ILE A 7 38.20 11.60 -22.91
CA ILE A 7 37.23 10.49 -23.04
C ILE A 7 35.96 10.95 -22.33
N ALA A 8 34.93 11.30 -23.10
CA ALA A 8 33.60 11.55 -22.57
C ALA A 8 32.90 10.20 -22.37
N VAL A 9 32.94 9.68 -21.14
CA VAL A 9 32.09 8.54 -20.74
C VAL A 9 30.67 9.09 -20.55
N CYS A 10 29.81 8.89 -21.53
CA CYS A 10 28.37 9.05 -21.38
C CYS A 10 27.85 7.96 -20.42
N ALA A 11 27.81 8.28 -19.12
CA ALA A 11 27.02 7.53 -18.15
C ALA A 11 25.53 7.76 -18.44
N ALA A 12 24.99 7.05 -19.42
CA ALA A 12 23.55 6.91 -19.58
C ALA A 12 23.05 6.02 -18.43
N GLY A 13 22.77 6.64 -17.29
CA GLY A 13 22.02 6.01 -16.23
C GLY A 13 20.68 5.54 -16.81
N LEU A 14 20.48 4.22 -16.89
CA LEU A 14 19.15 3.66 -17.06
C LEU A 14 18.34 4.07 -15.83
N VAL A 15 17.69 5.23 -15.90
CA VAL A 15 16.48 5.48 -15.12
C VAL A 15 15.48 4.49 -15.70
N ALA A 16 15.36 3.32 -15.06
CA ALA A 16 14.18 2.51 -15.26
C ALA A 16 12.98 3.44 -15.03
N PRO A 17 12.05 3.59 -15.98
CA PRO A 17 10.83 4.29 -15.68
C PRO A 17 10.23 3.55 -14.49
N GLY A 18 10.16 4.23 -13.34
CA GLY A 18 9.37 3.74 -12.23
C GLY A 18 8.00 3.49 -12.83
N SER A 19 7.60 2.22 -12.92
CA SER A 19 6.23 1.89 -13.22
C SER A 19 5.44 2.56 -12.12
N ALA A 20 4.84 3.70 -12.44
CA ALA A 20 3.80 4.31 -11.64
C ALA A 20 2.70 3.26 -11.59
N LEU A 21 2.75 2.40 -10.58
CA LEU A 21 1.59 1.64 -10.16
C LEU A 21 0.65 2.69 -9.56
N ALA A 22 -0.05 3.38 -10.45
CA ALA A 22 -1.31 4.04 -10.16
C ALA A 22 -2.31 2.92 -9.83
N ALA A 23 -2.13 2.30 -8.67
CA ALA A 23 -3.05 1.35 -8.12
C ALA A 23 -3.10 1.70 -6.64
N GLY A 24 -3.97 2.65 -6.31
CA GLY A 24 -4.40 2.94 -4.95
C GLY A 24 -5.16 1.76 -4.32
N GLY A 25 -4.62 0.56 -4.45
CA GLY A 25 -5.20 -0.67 -3.95
C GLY A 25 -4.59 -1.09 -2.63
N PRO A 26 -4.84 -2.33 -2.20
CA PRO A 26 -4.40 -2.74 -0.89
C PRO A 26 -2.89 -2.73 -0.80
N VAL A 27 -2.40 -2.28 0.34
CA VAL A 27 -0.99 -2.38 0.70
C VAL A 27 -0.61 -3.86 0.72
N PRO A 28 0.35 -4.29 -0.10
CA PRO A 28 0.70 -5.69 -0.22
C PRO A 28 1.32 -6.22 1.08
N PRO A 29 1.19 -7.52 1.39
CA PRO A 29 1.95 -8.12 2.48
C PRO A 29 3.45 -8.02 2.22
N VAL A 30 4.22 -7.71 3.26
CA VAL A 30 5.66 -7.43 3.16
C VAL A 30 6.51 -8.59 3.66
N GLN A 31 7.62 -8.83 2.98
CA GLN A 31 8.72 -9.68 3.44
C GLN A 31 9.97 -8.83 3.64
N GLY A 32 10.72 -9.10 4.71
CA GLY A 32 11.89 -8.32 5.12
C GLY A 32 11.54 -7.10 5.96
N GLY A 33 12.45 -6.12 5.98
CA GLY A 33 12.30 -4.90 6.78
C GLY A 33 12.32 -5.15 8.29
N GLN A 34 11.65 -4.26 9.04
CA GLN A 34 11.53 -4.37 10.50
C GLN A 34 10.45 -5.38 10.96
N GLY A 35 9.57 -5.79 10.04
CA GLY A 35 8.42 -6.63 10.35
C GLY A 35 7.39 -5.89 11.20
N ILE A 36 6.79 -6.60 12.16
CA ILE A 36 5.78 -6.06 13.07
C ILE A 36 6.15 -6.31 14.54
N SER A 37 5.88 -5.34 15.40
CA SER A 37 6.06 -5.42 16.85
C SER A 37 4.89 -4.75 17.57
N THR A 38 4.65 -5.13 18.83
CA THR A 38 3.77 -4.37 19.70
C THR A 38 4.50 -3.14 20.24
N THR A 39 3.76 -2.08 20.57
CA THR A 39 4.32 -0.83 21.10
C THR A 39 5.19 -1.09 22.34
N GLY A 40 6.42 -0.59 22.34
CA GLY A 40 7.37 -0.73 23.45
C GLY A 40 8.04 -2.10 23.59
N SER A 41 7.69 -3.07 22.74
CA SER A 41 8.33 -4.40 22.77
C SER A 41 9.66 -4.41 22.01
N PRO A 42 10.72 -5.02 22.54
CA PRO A 42 11.97 -5.25 21.80
C PRO A 42 11.85 -6.41 20.80
N VAL A 43 10.70 -7.09 20.78
CA VAL A 43 10.43 -8.27 19.96
C VAL A 43 9.68 -7.87 18.70
N SER A 44 10.21 -8.27 17.54
CA SER A 44 9.55 -8.13 16.24
C SER A 44 9.39 -9.46 15.52
N TYR A 45 8.42 -9.52 14.62
CA TYR A 45 8.14 -10.68 13.77
C TYR A 45 8.35 -10.31 12.31
N VAL A 46 9.28 -10.99 11.65
CA VAL A 46 9.70 -10.68 10.28
C VAL A 46 9.48 -11.90 9.39
N ALA A 47 8.64 -11.75 8.36
CA ALA A 47 8.53 -12.76 7.31
C ALA A 47 9.66 -12.58 6.30
N VAL A 48 10.41 -13.62 5.99
CA VAL A 48 11.56 -13.59 5.07
C VAL A 48 11.35 -14.62 3.96
N ALA A 49 11.65 -14.25 2.71
CA ALA A 49 11.60 -15.18 1.59
C ALA A 49 12.58 -16.35 1.81
N ALA A 50 12.12 -17.58 1.57
CA ALA A 50 12.93 -18.79 1.70
C ALA A 50 12.66 -19.73 0.50
N GLY A 51 13.13 -19.33 -0.69
CA GLY A 51 12.82 -20.06 -1.93
C GLY A 51 11.32 -20.00 -2.24
N GLY A 52 10.68 -21.16 -2.43
CA GLY A 52 9.22 -21.28 -2.60
C GLY A 52 8.41 -21.10 -1.30
N ASN A 53 9.10 -20.89 -0.18
CA ASN A 53 8.54 -20.85 1.17
C ASN A 53 8.79 -19.50 1.84
N THR A 54 8.29 -19.37 3.07
CA THR A 54 8.51 -18.21 3.94
C THR A 54 9.13 -18.67 5.24
N ARG A 55 10.20 -18.02 5.70
CA ARG A 55 10.70 -18.17 7.07
C ARG A 55 10.15 -17.02 7.90
N ILE A 56 9.27 -17.32 8.86
CA ILE A 56 8.86 -16.35 9.87
C ILE A 56 9.89 -16.36 11.00
N GLU A 57 10.37 -15.19 11.39
CA GLU A 57 11.39 -15.01 12.42
C GLU A 57 10.83 -14.15 13.56
N ARG A 58 10.96 -14.64 14.79
CA ARG A 58 10.85 -13.83 15.99
C ARG A 58 12.24 -13.29 16.30
N ARG A 59 12.39 -11.97 16.25
CA ARG A 59 13.63 -11.25 16.53
C ARG A 59 13.51 -10.47 17.83
N GLU A 60 14.63 -10.31 18.51
CA GLU A 60 14.74 -9.49 19.71
C GLU A 60 16.02 -8.68 19.63
N GLY A 61 15.91 -7.35 19.66
CA GLY A 61 17.06 -6.47 19.43
C GLY A 61 17.77 -6.73 18.09
N GLY A 62 17.01 -7.10 17.05
CA GLY A 62 17.54 -7.44 15.72
C GLY A 62 18.09 -8.87 15.57
N THR A 63 18.27 -9.61 16.68
CA THR A 63 18.78 -10.98 16.66
C THR A 63 17.64 -11.98 16.49
N VAL A 64 17.78 -12.96 15.59
CA VAL A 64 16.79 -14.03 15.41
C VAL A 64 16.83 -14.98 16.60
N GLN A 65 15.77 -14.97 17.41
CA GLN A 65 15.62 -15.86 18.56
C GLN A 65 14.92 -17.17 18.19
N ARG A 66 13.98 -17.10 17.24
CA ARG A 66 13.25 -18.27 16.74
C ARG A 66 12.89 -18.08 15.28
N GLY A 67 12.91 -19.15 14.52
CA GLY A 67 12.43 -19.19 13.14
C GLY A 67 11.53 -20.39 12.89
N ARG A 68 10.59 -20.26 11.95
CA ARG A 68 9.84 -21.38 11.39
C ARG A 68 9.70 -21.21 9.89
N VAL A 69 9.89 -22.28 9.13
CA VAL A 69 9.57 -22.32 7.70
C VAL A 69 8.08 -22.66 7.52
N LEU A 70 7.41 -21.90 6.67
CA LEU A 70 6.01 -22.01 6.29
C LEU A 70 5.93 -22.27 4.79
N ASP A 71 5.10 -23.22 4.39
CA ASP A 71 4.92 -23.55 2.99
C ASP A 71 4.24 -22.42 2.22
N GLY A 72 4.87 -21.94 1.15
CA GLY A 72 4.36 -20.86 0.30
C GLY A 72 4.86 -19.46 0.67
N HIS A 73 4.48 -18.47 -0.14
CA HIS A 73 4.87 -17.07 0.01
C HIS A 73 3.87 -16.30 0.87
N TYR A 74 4.29 -15.88 2.06
CA TYR A 74 3.52 -15.12 3.03
C TYR A 74 4.32 -13.91 3.50
N GLY A 75 3.62 -12.82 3.78
CA GLY A 75 4.18 -11.61 4.35
C GLY A 75 3.39 -11.14 5.55
N VAL A 76 3.98 -10.22 6.31
CA VAL A 76 3.24 -9.45 7.32
C VAL A 76 2.28 -8.53 6.56
N PRO A 77 0.97 -8.50 6.87
CA PRO A 77 0.04 -7.61 6.18
C PRO A 77 0.47 -6.14 6.29
N GLY A 78 0.45 -5.42 5.18
CA GLY A 78 0.61 -3.97 5.17
C GLY A 78 -0.68 -3.26 5.57
N ALA A 79 -0.58 -2.11 6.24
CA ALA A 79 -1.72 -1.33 6.69
C ALA A 79 -1.86 -0.01 5.92
N ALA A 80 -0.77 0.71 5.69
CA ALA A 80 -0.75 1.94 4.90
C ALA A 80 0.57 2.12 4.12
N TYR A 81 0.59 3.05 3.16
CA TYR A 81 1.72 3.27 2.27
C TYR A 81 2.94 3.95 2.92
N ASP A 82 2.81 4.46 4.14
CA ASP A 82 3.93 4.87 5.01
C ASP A 82 4.80 3.69 5.49
N GLY A 83 4.45 2.45 5.12
CA GLY A 83 5.17 1.24 5.47
C GLY A 83 4.70 0.60 6.77
N SER A 84 3.67 1.17 7.41
CA SER A 84 3.00 0.55 8.56
C SER A 84 2.41 -0.81 8.20
N THR A 85 2.47 -1.72 9.17
CA THR A 85 1.97 -3.10 9.06
C THR A 85 0.90 -3.40 10.09
N THR A 86 0.15 -4.48 9.89
CA THR A 86 -0.91 -4.94 10.79
C THR A 86 -0.87 -6.47 10.97
N GLY A 87 -1.74 -7.00 11.83
CA GLY A 87 -1.92 -8.44 12.03
C GLY A 87 -1.20 -9.05 13.23
N LEU A 88 -0.60 -8.25 14.13
CA LEU A 88 -0.15 -8.70 15.44
C LEU A 88 -1.11 -8.19 16.52
N SER A 89 -1.67 -9.09 17.33
CA SER A 89 -2.55 -8.71 18.43
C SER A 89 -1.79 -7.91 19.50
N ALA A 90 -2.48 -7.00 20.18
CA ALA A 90 -1.88 -6.13 21.19
C ALA A 90 -1.32 -6.90 22.39
N ASP A 91 -1.96 -8.02 22.75
CA ASP A 91 -1.45 -8.96 23.76
C ASP A 91 -0.19 -9.72 23.32
N GLY A 92 0.23 -9.55 22.06
CA GLY A 92 1.42 -10.13 21.47
C GLY A 92 1.36 -11.64 21.27
N ARG A 93 0.17 -12.27 21.33
CA ARG A 93 0.01 -13.74 21.26
C ARG A 93 -0.36 -14.28 19.88
N THR A 94 -1.02 -13.47 19.07
CA THR A 94 -1.56 -13.86 17.77
C THR A 94 -0.90 -13.05 16.66
N LEU A 95 -0.28 -13.75 15.70
CA LEU A 95 0.30 -13.14 14.50
C LEU A 95 -0.41 -13.66 13.26
N VAL A 96 -0.77 -12.77 12.36
CA VAL A 96 -1.40 -13.08 11.08
C VAL A 96 -0.43 -12.77 9.94
N LEU A 97 -0.29 -13.73 9.03
CA LEU A 97 0.42 -13.56 7.78
C LEU A 97 -0.54 -13.71 6.61
N ALA A 98 -0.38 -12.85 5.61
CA ALA A 98 -1.18 -12.89 4.38
C ALA A 98 -0.34 -13.43 3.22
N ARG A 99 -0.95 -14.28 2.38
CA ARG A 99 -0.27 -14.83 1.21
C ARG A 99 0.05 -13.72 0.21
N ILE A 100 1.28 -13.69 -0.25
CA ILE A 100 1.70 -12.83 -1.36
C ILE A 100 1.21 -13.47 -2.67
N THR A 101 0.33 -12.77 -3.38
CA THR A 101 -0.22 -13.22 -4.67
C THR A 101 0.59 -12.69 -5.83
N ARG A 102 0.78 -13.51 -6.86
CA ARG A 102 1.39 -13.10 -8.15
C ARG A 102 0.34 -12.70 -9.19
N THR A 103 -0.94 -13.01 -8.92
CA THR A 103 -2.07 -12.71 -9.81
C THR A 103 -2.93 -11.63 -9.18
N TYR A 104 -3.32 -10.66 -10.00
CA TYR A 104 -4.05 -9.49 -9.58
C TYR A 104 -5.29 -9.23 -10.45
N PRO A 105 -6.48 -8.97 -9.86
CA PRO A 105 -6.80 -9.15 -8.44
C PRO A 105 -6.81 -10.66 -8.06
N PRO A 106 -6.46 -11.03 -6.82
CA PRO A 106 -6.53 -12.42 -6.38
C PRO A 106 -7.98 -12.92 -6.32
N LYS A 107 -8.20 -14.16 -6.79
CA LYS A 107 -9.49 -14.87 -6.64
C LYS A 107 -9.75 -15.38 -5.22
N SER A 108 -8.70 -15.47 -4.40
CA SER A 108 -8.79 -15.87 -3.00
C SER A 108 -7.66 -15.28 -2.15
N THR A 109 -8.02 -14.84 -0.96
CA THR A 109 -7.11 -14.39 0.09
C THR A 109 -6.86 -15.54 1.06
N ARG A 110 -5.57 -15.88 1.27
CA ARG A 110 -5.16 -16.90 2.24
C ARG A 110 -4.40 -16.27 3.38
N LEU A 111 -4.79 -16.60 4.60
CA LEU A 111 -4.18 -16.12 5.82
C LEU A 111 -3.68 -17.30 6.66
N LEU A 112 -2.54 -17.11 7.31
CA LEU A 112 -2.07 -17.98 8.38
C LEU A 112 -2.20 -17.24 9.70
N VAL A 113 -2.73 -17.91 10.70
CA VAL A 113 -2.78 -17.42 12.09
C VAL A 113 -1.79 -18.24 12.89
N LEU A 114 -0.85 -17.55 13.54
CA LEU A 114 0.28 -18.13 14.24
C LEU A 114 0.25 -17.75 15.72
N ASP A 115 0.71 -18.68 16.54
CA ASP A 115 1.13 -18.42 17.90
C ASP A 115 2.52 -17.79 17.91
N THR A 116 2.67 -16.65 18.57
CA THR A 116 3.90 -15.85 18.49
C THR A 116 5.08 -16.45 19.25
N GLN A 117 4.83 -17.28 20.27
CA GLN A 117 5.88 -17.90 21.08
C GLN A 117 6.52 -19.10 20.37
N THR A 118 5.68 -19.94 19.76
CA THR A 118 6.09 -21.19 19.11
C THR A 118 6.24 -21.05 17.59
N LEU A 119 5.73 -19.95 17.04
CA LEU A 119 5.51 -19.70 15.60
C LEU A 119 4.64 -20.78 14.94
N ALA A 120 3.92 -21.59 15.72
CA ALA A 120 3.09 -22.66 15.18
C ALA A 120 1.86 -22.07 14.48
N VAL A 121 1.52 -22.60 13.31
CA VAL A 121 0.27 -22.26 12.62
C VAL A 121 -0.89 -22.86 13.40
N ARG A 122 -1.74 -21.99 13.97
CA ARG A 122 -2.96 -22.33 14.71
C ARG A 122 -4.17 -22.43 13.80
N ASN A 123 -4.26 -21.57 12.79
CA ASN A 123 -5.35 -21.59 11.83
C ASN A 123 -4.87 -21.25 10.41
N ARG A 124 -5.59 -21.79 9.41
CA ARG A 124 -5.42 -21.49 7.98
C ARG A 124 -6.77 -21.02 7.44
N ILE A 125 -6.87 -19.74 7.11
CA ILE A 125 -8.12 -19.14 6.65
C ILE A 125 -8.02 -18.93 5.13
N ASN A 126 -9.04 -19.37 4.40
CA ASN A 126 -9.14 -19.19 2.95
C ASN A 126 -10.45 -18.45 2.64
N LEU A 127 -10.32 -17.20 2.19
CA LEU A 127 -11.44 -16.32 1.90
C LEU A 127 -11.61 -16.17 0.38
N PRO A 128 -12.84 -16.25 -0.14
CA PRO A 128 -13.10 -16.00 -1.55
C PRO A 128 -12.96 -14.50 -1.86
N GLY A 129 -12.37 -14.21 -3.01
CA GLY A 129 -12.21 -12.84 -3.53
C GLY A 129 -10.93 -12.14 -3.07
N PHE A 130 -10.91 -10.83 -3.29
CA PHE A 130 -9.77 -9.97 -2.98
C PHE A 130 -9.99 -9.23 -1.66
N LEU A 131 -9.27 -9.66 -0.64
CA LEU A 131 -9.28 -9.04 0.67
C LEU A 131 -7.87 -8.72 1.16
N ALA A 132 -7.76 -7.64 1.92
CA ALA A 132 -6.58 -7.27 2.70
C ALA A 132 -6.93 -7.23 4.20
N VAL A 133 -5.95 -7.48 5.06
CA VAL A 133 -6.11 -7.32 6.51
C VAL A 133 -5.95 -5.84 6.84
N ASP A 134 -6.92 -5.24 7.53
CA ASP A 134 -6.87 -3.86 8.03
C ASP A 134 -6.37 -3.81 9.48
N ALA A 135 -6.97 -4.64 10.33
CA ALA A 135 -6.71 -4.65 11.77
C ALA A 135 -6.91 -6.03 12.39
N ILE A 136 -6.51 -6.15 13.65
CA ILE A 136 -6.74 -7.31 14.51
C ILE A 136 -7.16 -6.80 15.90
N SER A 137 -8.10 -7.48 16.54
CA SER A 137 -8.52 -7.12 17.90
C SER A 137 -7.39 -7.34 18.92
N PRO A 138 -7.42 -6.67 20.10
CA PRO A 138 -6.31 -6.71 21.06
C PRO A 138 -5.91 -8.13 21.50
N GLY A 139 -6.89 -9.04 21.62
CA GLY A 139 -6.66 -10.46 21.96
C GLY A 139 -6.56 -11.40 20.75
N GLY A 140 -6.65 -10.90 19.52
CA GLY A 140 -6.47 -11.70 18.30
C GLY A 140 -7.65 -12.58 17.88
N ALA A 141 -8.82 -12.43 18.51
CA ALA A 141 -10.01 -13.25 18.20
C ALA A 141 -10.77 -12.78 16.94
N THR A 142 -10.59 -11.52 16.55
CA THR A 142 -11.27 -10.92 15.40
C THR A 142 -10.24 -10.25 14.50
N LEU A 143 -10.36 -10.47 13.19
CA LEU A 143 -9.67 -9.69 12.18
C LEU A 143 -10.66 -8.74 11.52
N TYR A 144 -10.16 -7.59 11.11
CA TYR A 144 -10.87 -6.65 10.26
C TYR A 144 -10.24 -6.67 8.90
N VAL A 145 -11.05 -6.81 7.86
CA VAL A 145 -10.58 -6.97 6.49
C VAL A 145 -11.26 -5.99 5.56
N LEU A 146 -10.50 -5.48 4.59
CA LEU A 146 -11.00 -4.68 3.49
C LEU A 146 -11.35 -5.64 2.34
N ARG A 147 -12.61 -5.67 1.92
CA ARG A 147 -13.05 -6.43 0.73
C ARG A 147 -13.21 -5.49 -0.44
N TYR A 148 -12.40 -5.73 -1.48
CA TYR A 148 -12.49 -5.01 -2.75
C TYR A 148 -13.51 -5.70 -3.65
N ARG A 149 -14.46 -4.94 -4.21
CA ARG A 149 -15.60 -5.52 -4.95
C ARG A 149 -15.29 -5.83 -6.42
N ASN A 150 -14.16 -5.38 -6.97
CA ASN A 150 -13.78 -5.50 -8.39
C ASN A 150 -12.38 -4.88 -8.64
N ALA A 151 -12.06 -4.54 -9.90
CA ALA A 151 -10.82 -3.86 -10.28
C ALA A 151 -10.74 -2.40 -9.80
N ASN A 152 -11.83 -1.84 -9.23
CA ASN A 152 -11.75 -0.56 -8.53
C ASN A 152 -11.22 -0.84 -7.12
N LEU A 153 -9.98 -0.41 -6.90
CA LEU A 153 -9.24 -0.69 -5.69
C LEU A 153 -9.36 0.41 -4.64
N VAL A 154 -10.04 1.50 -5.00
CA VAL A 154 -10.27 2.62 -4.11
C VAL A 154 -11.48 2.36 -3.24
N HIS A 155 -12.50 1.62 -3.71
CA HIS A 155 -13.70 1.31 -2.94
C HIS A 155 -13.64 -0.07 -2.29
N TYR A 156 -14.03 -0.16 -1.01
CA TYR A 156 -13.99 -1.40 -0.26
C TYR A 156 -15.04 -1.44 0.85
N ASP A 157 -15.39 -2.65 1.28
CA ASP A 157 -16.15 -2.87 2.50
C ASP A 157 -15.20 -3.22 3.65
N VAL A 158 -15.39 -2.62 4.82
CA VAL A 158 -14.73 -3.08 6.06
C VAL A 158 -15.60 -4.18 6.68
N LEU A 159 -15.03 -5.36 6.91
CA LEU A 159 -15.76 -6.52 7.45
C LEU A 159 -15.03 -7.11 8.65
N ALA A 160 -15.77 -7.62 9.62
CA ALA A 160 -15.22 -8.44 10.69
C ALA A 160 -15.09 -9.90 10.22
N LEU A 161 -14.02 -10.55 10.64
CA LEU A 161 -13.70 -11.96 10.43
C LEU A 161 -13.42 -12.61 11.79
N ASP A 162 -14.16 -13.66 12.12
CA ASP A 162 -13.87 -14.46 13.30
C ASP A 162 -12.64 -15.34 13.06
N VAL A 163 -11.62 -15.18 13.90
CA VAL A 163 -10.35 -15.90 13.74
C VAL A 163 -10.50 -17.40 14.01
N PRO A 164 -11.20 -17.86 15.08
CA PRO A 164 -11.39 -19.28 15.32
C PRO A 164 -12.11 -20.03 14.18
N SER A 165 -13.24 -19.51 13.71
CA SER A 165 -14.05 -20.17 12.67
C SER A 165 -13.62 -19.83 11.23
N GLY A 166 -12.85 -18.76 11.04
CA GLY A 166 -12.46 -18.27 9.72
C GLY A 166 -13.62 -17.69 8.90
N GLN A 167 -14.72 -17.30 9.55
CA GLN A 167 -15.94 -16.82 8.89
C GLN A 167 -16.12 -15.31 9.04
N LEU A 168 -16.56 -14.66 7.97
CA LEU A 168 -16.94 -13.25 8.01
C LEU A 168 -18.23 -13.07 8.79
N ARG A 169 -18.33 -11.95 9.50
CA ARG A 169 -19.43 -11.64 10.40
C ARG A 169 -20.12 -10.34 10.02
N GLY A 170 -21.44 -10.33 10.22
CA GLY A 170 -22.25 -9.11 10.19
C GLY A 170 -22.34 -8.45 8.81
N LYS A 171 -22.79 -7.20 8.84
CA LYS A 171 -22.80 -6.29 7.69
C LYS A 171 -21.47 -5.52 7.63
N PRO A 172 -21.16 -4.84 6.51
CA PRO A 172 -20.06 -3.88 6.47
C PRO A 172 -20.08 -2.93 7.67
N ILE A 173 -18.90 -2.74 8.27
CA ILE A 173 -18.67 -1.78 9.34
C ILE A 173 -18.50 -0.42 8.67
N MET A 174 -19.32 0.54 9.10
CA MET A 174 -19.34 1.90 8.58
C MET A 174 -19.60 2.88 9.73
N ASP A 175 -19.38 4.16 9.49
CA ASP A 175 -19.81 5.18 10.44
C ASP A 175 -21.34 5.26 10.46
N PRO A 176 -22.02 5.05 11.60
CA PRO A 176 -23.47 5.16 11.67
C PRO A 176 -23.99 6.58 11.41
N ARG A 177 -23.14 7.61 11.46
CA ARG A 177 -23.49 9.02 11.15
C ARG A 177 -23.60 9.27 9.66
N GLU A 178 -22.93 8.45 8.85
CA GLU A 178 -22.83 8.57 7.38
C GLU A 178 -23.19 7.24 6.72
N PRO A 179 -24.42 6.72 6.92
CA PRO A 179 -24.79 5.36 6.49
C PRO A 179 -24.83 5.18 4.96
N ASP A 180 -24.91 6.27 4.20
CA ASP A 180 -24.95 6.27 2.75
C ASP A 180 -23.56 6.51 2.12
N GLU A 181 -22.58 6.88 2.93
CA GLU A 181 -21.22 7.14 2.46
C GLU A 181 -20.47 5.82 2.25
N LYS A 182 -19.84 5.72 1.09
CA LYS A 182 -19.07 4.52 0.74
C LYS A 182 -17.63 4.72 1.16
N MET A 183 -17.14 3.79 1.98
CA MET A 183 -15.73 3.69 2.30
C MET A 183 -14.91 3.54 1.01
N GLY A 184 -13.99 4.48 0.82
CA GLY A 184 -13.01 4.39 -0.24
C GLY A 184 -11.87 5.37 -0.10
N GLY A 185 -10.69 4.97 -0.58
CA GLY A 185 -9.49 5.76 -0.53
C GLY A 185 -8.23 4.91 -0.58
N ILE A 186 -7.10 5.60 -0.60
CA ILE A 186 -5.75 5.05 -0.57
C ILE A 186 -5.20 5.27 0.84
N PRO A 187 -4.81 4.22 1.58
CA PRO A 187 -4.33 4.35 2.95
C PRO A 187 -2.92 4.94 2.95
N LEU A 188 -2.76 6.19 3.36
CA LEU A 188 -1.49 6.89 3.37
C LEU A 188 -0.66 6.55 4.62
N ALA A 189 -1.26 6.66 5.80
CA ALA A 189 -0.59 6.43 7.07
C ALA A 189 -1.47 5.72 8.09
N ARG A 190 -0.87 4.97 9.01
CA ARG A 190 -1.58 4.24 10.08
C ARG A 190 -0.90 4.42 11.42
N THR A 191 -1.70 4.59 12.47
CA THR A 191 -1.26 4.39 13.85
C THR A 191 -2.31 3.62 14.66
N MET A 192 -1.87 2.94 15.70
CA MET A 192 -2.73 2.24 16.67
C MET A 192 -2.68 2.95 18.02
N SER A 193 -3.76 2.88 18.79
CA SER A 193 -3.68 3.14 20.23
C SER A 193 -2.76 2.13 20.92
N ALA A 194 -2.17 2.49 22.07
CA ALA A 194 -1.18 1.65 22.74
C ALA A 194 -1.75 0.29 23.21
N ASP A 195 -3.03 0.25 23.56
CA ASP A 195 -3.78 -0.97 23.91
C ASP A 195 -4.24 -1.77 22.67
N GLY A 196 -3.98 -1.25 21.47
CA GLY A 196 -4.39 -1.82 20.20
C GLY A 196 -5.91 -1.81 19.95
N ARG A 197 -6.70 -1.13 20.78
CA ARG A 197 -8.15 -1.05 20.61
C ARG A 197 -8.53 -0.24 19.38
N TRP A 198 -7.95 0.95 19.23
CA TRP A 198 -8.28 1.86 18.14
C TRP A 198 -7.22 1.83 17.06
N ALA A 199 -7.69 1.76 15.82
CA ALA A 199 -6.88 1.72 14.64
C ALA A 199 -7.23 2.94 13.78
N TYR A 200 -6.28 3.85 13.59
CA TYR A 200 -6.46 5.11 12.86
C TYR A 200 -5.72 5.05 11.53
N THR A 201 -6.44 5.16 10.42
CA THR A 201 -5.84 5.22 9.08
C THR A 201 -6.21 6.52 8.40
N LEU A 202 -5.20 7.23 7.91
CA LEU A 202 -5.37 8.38 7.03
C LEU A 202 -5.58 7.88 5.60
N TYR A 203 -6.68 8.29 4.99
CA TYR A 203 -7.01 7.99 3.62
C TYR A 203 -7.01 9.26 2.76
N THR A 204 -6.62 9.10 1.50
CA THR A 204 -6.82 10.11 0.44
C THR A 204 -7.61 9.50 -0.71
N GLY A 205 -8.36 10.30 -1.44
CA GLY A 205 -9.22 9.83 -2.52
C GLY A 205 -10.08 10.96 -3.06
N GLU A 206 -11.38 10.69 -3.20
CA GLU A 206 -12.37 11.74 -3.50
C GLU A 206 -12.40 12.79 -2.38
N GLU A 207 -12.31 12.33 -1.14
CA GLU A 207 -12.14 13.16 0.05
C GLU A 207 -10.99 12.63 0.91
N ASN A 208 -10.37 13.52 1.70
CA ASN A 208 -9.37 13.13 2.68
C ASN A 208 -10.05 12.94 4.02
N PHE A 209 -9.79 11.82 4.69
CA PHE A 209 -10.41 11.53 5.98
C PHE A 209 -9.50 10.64 6.83
N VAL A 210 -9.76 10.64 8.14
CA VAL A 210 -9.23 9.61 9.04
C VAL A 210 -10.34 8.61 9.34
N HIS A 211 -10.06 7.34 9.09
CA HIS A 211 -10.90 6.25 9.57
C HIS A 211 -10.40 5.77 10.93
N ALA A 212 -11.23 5.92 11.96
CA ALA A 212 -10.99 5.38 13.29
C ALA A 212 -11.84 4.12 13.50
N LEU A 213 -11.20 2.97 13.64
CA LEU A 213 -11.85 1.67 13.83
C LEU A 213 -11.63 1.17 15.28
N ASP A 214 -12.72 0.92 16.00
CA ASP A 214 -12.72 0.21 17.28
C ASP A 214 -12.64 -1.29 17.00
N THR A 215 -11.45 -1.86 17.21
CA THR A 215 -11.18 -3.27 16.94
C THR A 215 -11.72 -4.21 18.02
N GLU A 216 -12.22 -3.69 19.13
CA GLU A 216 -12.88 -4.47 20.17
C GLU A 216 -14.38 -4.59 19.89
N THR A 217 -15.02 -3.48 19.52
CA THR A 217 -16.49 -3.42 19.37
C THR A 217 -16.99 -3.40 17.92
N ALA A 218 -16.08 -3.43 16.94
CA ALA A 218 -16.40 -3.38 15.52
C ALA A 218 -17.22 -2.13 15.12
N GLN A 219 -16.86 -0.97 15.68
CA GLN A 219 -17.45 0.33 15.35
C GLN A 219 -16.44 1.20 14.60
N ALA A 220 -16.94 2.06 13.72
CA ALA A 220 -16.11 3.00 12.98
C ALA A 220 -16.56 4.45 13.21
N ARG A 221 -15.60 5.37 13.06
CA ARG A 221 -15.81 6.81 12.93
C ARG A 221 -14.99 7.31 11.74
N CYS A 222 -15.63 7.99 10.80
CA CYS A 222 -14.98 8.76 9.77
C CYS A 222 -14.86 10.22 10.24
N ILE A 223 -13.72 10.84 9.96
CA ILE A 223 -13.44 12.23 10.30
C ILE A 223 -12.89 12.90 9.07
N ASP A 224 -13.72 13.70 8.43
CA ASP A 224 -13.33 14.45 7.24
C ASP A 224 -12.25 15.47 7.56
N LEU A 225 -11.33 15.59 6.62
CA LEU A 225 -10.25 16.55 6.68
C LEU A 225 -10.51 17.68 5.68
N PRO A 226 -10.03 18.90 5.96
CA PRO A 226 -10.11 19.98 4.99
C PRO A 226 -9.40 19.60 3.69
N ALA A 227 -9.80 20.22 2.58
CA ALA A 227 -9.12 20.07 1.31
C ALA A 227 -7.62 20.43 1.46
N GLY A 228 -6.75 19.61 0.87
CA GLY A 228 -5.31 19.77 0.98
C GLY A 228 -4.55 18.54 0.52
N ASP A 229 -3.22 18.67 0.46
CA ASP A 229 -2.31 17.56 0.17
C ASP A 229 -1.86 16.90 1.47
N PHE A 230 -2.21 15.62 1.64
CA PHE A 230 -1.85 14.79 2.77
C PHE A 230 -0.86 13.68 2.41
N SER A 231 -0.33 13.66 1.19
CA SER A 231 0.52 12.58 0.67
C SER A 231 1.76 12.30 1.52
N SER A 232 2.28 13.31 2.21
CA SER A 232 3.42 13.20 3.14
C SER A 232 3.02 13.29 4.62
N ALA A 233 1.73 13.30 4.95
CA ALA A 233 1.27 13.45 6.32
C ALA A 233 1.36 12.12 7.09
N GLY A 234 2.01 12.16 8.25
CA GLY A 234 2.01 11.05 9.21
C GLY A 234 0.91 11.21 10.26
N LEU A 235 0.63 10.12 10.97
CA LEU A 235 -0.26 10.11 12.13
C LEU A 235 0.54 10.01 13.43
N ARG A 236 0.22 10.85 14.42
CA ARG A 236 0.85 10.80 15.76
C ARG A 236 -0.20 10.96 16.85
N LEU A 237 -0.21 10.02 17.79
CA LEU A 237 -1.03 10.10 19.00
C LEU A 237 -0.35 10.95 20.09
N ASP A 238 -1.15 11.75 20.79
CA ASP A 238 -0.75 12.59 21.91
C ASP A 238 -1.89 12.69 22.93
N GLY A 239 -1.92 11.74 23.88
CA GLY A 239 -3.05 11.59 24.79
C GLY A 239 -4.37 11.40 24.05
N ASN A 240 -5.31 12.33 24.23
CA ASN A 240 -6.62 12.32 23.56
C ASN A 240 -6.61 13.01 22.18
N ARG A 241 -5.44 13.31 21.62
CA ARG A 241 -5.32 13.98 20.32
C ARG A 241 -4.63 13.08 19.31
N LEU A 242 -5.13 13.12 18.08
CA LEU A 242 -4.48 12.55 16.92
C LEU A 242 -4.05 13.69 16.00
N HIS A 243 -2.75 13.84 15.80
CA HIS A 243 -2.18 14.80 14.85
C HIS A 243 -2.07 14.17 13.47
N VAL A 244 -2.52 14.90 12.45
CA VAL A 244 -2.44 14.52 11.04
C VAL A 244 -1.46 15.49 10.36
N GLY A 245 -0.19 15.10 10.33
CA GLY A 245 0.91 16.00 9.95
C GLY A 245 0.86 17.32 10.74
N ALA A 246 1.12 18.43 10.05
CA ALA A 246 0.92 19.79 10.58
C ALA A 246 -0.47 20.37 10.24
N ALA A 247 -1.29 19.64 9.46
CA ALA A 247 -2.49 20.17 8.82
C ALA A 247 -3.72 20.13 9.73
N ALA A 248 -3.85 19.09 10.55
CA ALA A 248 -5.03 18.90 11.38
C ALA A 248 -4.69 18.22 12.71
N THR A 249 -5.55 18.45 13.70
CA THR A 249 -5.58 17.72 14.96
C THR A 249 -7.01 17.27 15.21
N ILE A 250 -7.19 16.01 15.59
CA ILE A 250 -8.50 15.41 15.89
C ILE A 250 -8.57 15.15 17.39
N ASP A 251 -9.68 15.51 18.01
CA ASP A 251 -10.01 15.10 19.37
C ASP A 251 -10.62 13.69 19.37
N LEU A 252 -10.02 12.76 20.11
CA LEU A 252 -10.37 11.34 20.09
C LEU A 252 -11.55 10.98 21.01
N GLN A 253 -12.05 11.92 21.82
CA GLN A 253 -13.30 11.72 22.56
C GLN A 253 -14.50 12.05 21.68
N THR A 254 -14.39 13.11 20.89
CA THR A 254 -15.48 13.59 20.04
C THR A 254 -15.41 13.08 18.60
N PHE A 255 -14.25 12.59 18.16
CA PHE A 255 -13.95 12.24 16.77
C PHE A 255 -14.24 13.41 15.82
N ALA A 256 -13.78 14.60 16.21
CA ALA A 256 -13.94 15.84 15.44
C ALA A 256 -12.61 16.58 15.36
N LEU A 257 -12.47 17.44 14.35
CA LEU A 257 -11.34 18.36 14.25
C LEU A 257 -11.31 19.26 15.49
N ALA A 258 -10.17 19.29 16.17
CA ALA A 258 -9.93 20.17 17.28
C ALA A 258 -9.83 21.61 16.76
N THR A 259 -10.76 22.46 17.17
CA THR A 259 -10.64 23.90 16.93
C THR A 259 -9.37 24.39 17.60
N ALA A 260 -8.51 25.11 16.87
CA ALA A 260 -7.36 25.74 17.48
C ALA A 260 -7.83 26.63 18.65
N PRO A 261 -7.26 26.51 19.85
CA PRO A 261 -7.62 27.41 20.94
C PRO A 261 -7.22 28.84 20.54
N GLY A 262 -8.21 29.68 20.25
CA GLY A 262 -8.04 31.13 20.13
C GLY A 262 -7.78 31.71 18.75
N VAL A 263 -8.46 31.25 17.70
CA VAL A 263 -8.85 32.21 16.63
C VAL A 263 -10.26 32.67 16.96
N ALA A 264 -10.35 33.78 17.69
CA ALA A 264 -11.59 34.53 17.76
C ALA A 264 -12.05 34.77 16.31
N THR A 265 -13.28 34.39 16.01
CA THR A 265 -13.98 34.84 14.80
C THR A 265 -13.76 36.34 14.69
N PRO A 266 -13.13 36.89 13.63
CA PRO A 266 -13.17 38.32 13.45
C PRO A 266 -14.65 38.68 13.38
N THR A 267 -15.13 39.44 14.36
CA THR A 267 -16.41 40.11 14.32
C THR A 267 -16.52 40.73 12.92
N PRO A 268 -17.57 40.44 12.14
CA PRO A 268 -17.71 41.05 10.83
C PRO A 268 -17.71 42.56 11.04
N THR A 269 -16.61 43.22 10.66
CA THR A 269 -16.59 44.67 10.53
C THR A 269 -17.62 44.98 9.46
N PRO A 270 -18.65 45.80 9.73
CA PRO A 270 -19.66 46.10 8.74
C PRO A 270 -18.97 46.71 7.51
N THR A 271 -18.97 45.97 6.41
CA THR A 271 -18.42 46.44 5.15
C THR A 271 -19.28 47.62 4.68
N PRO A 272 -18.70 48.81 4.42
CA PRO A 272 -19.45 49.91 3.83
C PRO A 272 -20.00 49.48 2.47
N ARG A 273 -21.31 49.72 2.29
CA ARG A 273 -22.09 49.42 1.09
C ARG A 273 -21.40 49.97 -0.16
N ALA A 274 -20.94 49.09 -1.03
CA ALA A 274 -20.47 49.46 -2.36
C ALA A 274 -21.63 49.93 -3.22
N THR A 275 -21.48 51.12 -3.82
CA THR A 275 -22.35 51.68 -4.85
C THR A 275 -22.33 50.79 -6.10
N PRO A 276 -23.47 50.50 -6.75
CA PRO A 276 -23.51 49.64 -7.92
C PRO A 276 -22.72 50.28 -9.08
N THR A 277 -21.70 49.55 -9.55
CA THR A 277 -20.99 49.83 -10.80
C THR A 277 -21.82 49.28 -11.97
N PRO A 278 -21.98 50.00 -13.10
CA PRO A 278 -22.76 49.52 -14.25
C PRO A 278 -22.14 48.26 -14.86
N ALA A 279 -23.00 47.36 -15.33
CA ALA A 279 -22.63 46.12 -15.99
C ALA A 279 -21.78 46.36 -17.25
N PRO A 280 -20.74 45.54 -17.52
CA PRO A 280 -20.02 45.59 -18.78
C PRO A 280 -20.91 45.12 -19.93
N ALA A 281 -20.79 45.81 -21.07
CA ALA A 281 -21.46 45.48 -22.31
C ALA A 281 -21.01 44.12 -22.87
N LYS A 282 -21.93 43.43 -23.55
CA LYS A 282 -21.65 42.24 -24.37
C LYS A 282 -20.68 42.60 -25.48
N ASP A 283 -19.51 41.97 -25.47
CA ASP A 283 -18.64 41.87 -26.64
C ASP A 283 -18.92 40.54 -27.34
N ASP A 284 -19.62 40.64 -28.48
CA ASP A 284 -19.80 39.57 -29.45
C ASP A 284 -18.56 39.53 -30.36
N GLY A 285 -17.49 38.89 -29.88
CA GLY A 285 -16.23 38.72 -30.60
C GLY A 285 -15.81 37.26 -30.68
N GLY A 286 -16.34 36.52 -31.65
CA GLY A 286 -15.97 35.14 -31.92
C GLY A 286 -14.52 35.01 -32.33
N VAL A 287 -13.77 34.14 -31.64
CA VAL A 287 -12.44 33.70 -32.07
C VAL A 287 -12.44 32.17 -32.17
N THR A 288 -12.10 31.74 -33.39
CA THR A 288 -12.20 30.40 -33.95
C THR A 288 -11.13 29.43 -33.42
N TRP A 289 -11.52 28.16 -33.27
CA TRP A 289 -10.77 27.03 -32.71
C TRP A 289 -9.90 26.22 -33.71
N PRO A 290 -8.72 26.68 -34.19
CA PRO A 290 -7.78 25.67 -34.73
C PRO A 290 -6.32 25.75 -34.27
N ALA A 291 -5.96 26.46 -33.19
CA ALA A 291 -4.55 26.55 -32.76
C ALA A 291 -4.07 25.46 -31.77
N ILE A 292 -4.96 24.63 -31.19
CA ILE A 292 -4.54 23.55 -30.26
C ILE A 292 -4.46 22.17 -30.97
N ALA A 293 -5.00 22.05 -32.18
CA ALA A 293 -4.98 20.80 -32.95
C ALA A 293 -3.64 20.52 -33.68
N LEU A 294 -2.71 21.48 -33.75
CA LEU A 294 -1.40 21.31 -34.41
C LEU A 294 -0.28 20.84 -33.46
N GLY A 295 -0.48 20.87 -32.14
CA GLY A 295 0.49 20.38 -31.15
C GLY A 295 0.46 18.86 -30.93
N VAL A 296 -0.68 18.20 -31.18
CA VAL A 296 -0.85 16.75 -30.97
C VAL A 296 -0.45 15.93 -32.21
N ALA A 297 -0.50 16.51 -33.41
CA ALA A 297 -0.13 15.83 -34.65
C ALA A 297 1.39 15.68 -34.86
N VAL A 298 2.22 16.58 -34.30
CA VAL A 298 3.69 16.51 -34.43
C VAL A 298 4.30 15.45 -33.51
N LEU A 299 3.68 15.15 -32.37
CA LEU A 299 4.13 14.07 -31.46
C LEU A 299 3.63 12.68 -31.88
N GLY A 300 2.51 12.58 -32.59
CA GLY A 300 2.03 11.33 -33.19
C GLY A 300 2.84 10.86 -34.40
N GLY A 301 3.38 11.79 -35.21
CA GLY A 301 4.16 11.49 -36.40
C GLY A 301 5.56 10.90 -36.12
N LEU A 302 6.22 11.35 -35.05
CA LEU A 302 7.55 10.86 -34.66
C LEU A 302 7.53 9.43 -34.08
N GLY A 303 6.43 9.04 -33.40
CA GLY A 303 6.26 7.68 -32.87
C GLY A 303 5.98 6.62 -33.96
N LEU A 304 5.32 7.01 -35.05
CA LEU A 304 5.03 6.12 -36.17
C LEU A 304 6.23 5.92 -37.11
N LEU A 305 7.12 6.92 -37.24
CA LEU A 305 8.37 6.79 -38.01
C LEU A 305 9.39 5.88 -37.30
N ALA A 306 9.46 5.92 -35.96
CA ALA A 306 10.29 5.02 -35.16
C ALA A 306 9.78 3.55 -35.17
N ARG A 307 8.48 3.33 -35.35
CA ARG A 307 7.89 1.99 -35.54
C ARG A 307 8.14 1.40 -36.93
N ARG A 308 8.16 2.24 -37.99
CA ARG A 308 8.48 1.78 -39.35
C ARG A 308 9.96 1.49 -39.56
N LEU A 309 10.87 2.18 -38.86
CA LEU A 309 12.30 1.89 -38.91
C LEU A 309 12.73 0.66 -38.08
N ARG A 310 11.85 0.11 -37.23
CA ARG A 310 12.07 -1.15 -36.50
C ARG A 310 11.40 -2.36 -37.14
N ALA A 311 10.70 -2.16 -38.26
CA ALA A 311 10.04 -3.21 -39.01
C ALA A 311 10.82 -3.47 -40.32
N HIS A 312 11.99 -4.06 -40.19
CA HIS A 312 12.62 -4.81 -41.28
C HIS A 312 12.82 -6.28 -40.84
N PRO A 313 12.75 -7.22 -41.78
CA PRO A 313 12.23 -8.56 -41.57
C PRO A 313 13.21 -9.48 -40.83
N ALA A 314 12.62 -10.54 -40.28
CA ALA A 314 13.28 -11.66 -39.64
C ALA A 314 14.51 -12.15 -40.43
N ALA A 315 15.65 -12.22 -39.75
CA ALA A 315 16.73 -13.09 -40.15
C ALA A 315 16.27 -14.54 -39.94
N GLU A 316 16.42 -15.36 -40.98
CA GLU A 316 16.16 -16.81 -40.96
C GLU A 316 16.84 -17.49 -39.76
N PRO A 317 16.20 -18.52 -39.17
CA PRO A 317 16.87 -19.38 -38.22
C PRO A 317 17.92 -20.23 -38.94
N LEU A 318 19.19 -20.01 -38.61
CA LEU A 318 20.25 -20.98 -38.87
C LEU A 318 19.94 -22.25 -38.07
N GLU A 319 19.48 -23.26 -38.79
CA GLU A 319 19.38 -24.65 -38.37
C GLU A 319 20.80 -25.15 -38.05
N VAL A 320 21.14 -25.19 -36.75
CA VAL A 320 22.35 -25.87 -36.28
C VAL A 320 21.95 -27.27 -35.88
N GLU A 321 22.16 -28.19 -36.82
CA GLU A 321 22.10 -29.64 -36.64
C GLU A 321 23.17 -30.06 -35.61
N ILE A 322 22.73 -30.39 -34.39
CA ILE A 322 23.61 -30.99 -33.38
C ILE A 322 23.69 -32.49 -33.67
N SER A 323 24.68 -32.86 -34.47
CA SER A 323 25.04 -34.27 -34.69
C SER A 323 25.75 -34.81 -33.44
N HIS A 324 25.14 -35.80 -32.81
CA HIS A 324 25.74 -36.59 -31.73
C HIS A 324 26.85 -37.47 -32.34
N HIS A 325 28.12 -37.13 -32.08
CA HIS A 325 29.22 -38.08 -32.28
C HIS A 325 29.70 -38.60 -30.92
N VAL A 326 29.37 -39.86 -30.69
CA VAL A 326 29.94 -40.71 -29.65
C VAL A 326 31.27 -41.20 -30.19
N ASP A 327 32.39 -40.79 -29.57
CA ASP A 327 33.66 -41.50 -29.75
C ASP A 327 33.94 -42.36 -28.53
N ALA A 328 33.83 -43.66 -28.76
CA ALA A 328 34.35 -44.70 -27.91
C ALA A 328 35.82 -44.96 -28.27
N ASP A 329 36.62 -45.16 -27.21
CA ASP A 329 37.80 -46.02 -27.18
C ASP A 329 39.11 -45.51 -27.83
N ARG A 330 40.09 -45.16 -26.97
CA ARG A 330 41.36 -45.90 -26.97
C ARG A 330 42.18 -45.75 -25.68
N THR A 331 42.26 -46.89 -25.03
CA THR A 331 43.26 -47.43 -24.10
C THR A 331 44.75 -47.04 -24.28
N ARG A 332 45.50 -47.21 -23.16
CA ARG A 332 46.96 -47.48 -23.00
C ARG A 332 47.92 -46.26 -23.14
N GLU A 333 49.00 -46.06 -22.39
CA GLU A 333 49.78 -46.85 -21.43
C GLU A 333 50.83 -45.94 -20.73
N LYS A 334 51.37 -46.42 -19.60
CA LYS A 334 52.69 -46.16 -18.99
C LYS A 334 52.88 -45.14 -17.86
N ALA A 335 53.14 -45.76 -16.70
CA ALA A 335 53.94 -45.27 -15.58
C ALA A 335 55.39 -44.94 -15.98
N THR A 336 55.94 -43.89 -15.37
CA THR A 336 57.22 -43.83 -14.59
C THR A 336 57.61 -42.36 -14.38
N HIS A 337 57.53 -41.88 -13.13
CA HIS A 337 58.65 -41.29 -12.39
C HIS A 337 58.21 -40.95 -10.96
#